data_AF-A0AAD9BNS2-F1
#
_entry.id   AF-A0AAD9BNS2-F1
#
_cell.length_a   1.000
_cell.length_b   1.000
_cell.length_c   1.000
_cell.angle_alpha   90.00
_cell.angle_beta   90.00
_cell.angle_gamma   90.00
#
_symmetry.space_group_name_H-M   'P 1'
#
loop_
_entity.id
_entity.type
_entity.pdbx_description
1 polymer ?
#
loop_
_entity_poly.entity_id
_entity_poly.type
_entity_poly.pdbx_seq_one_letter_code
_entity_poly.pdbx_strand_id
1 'polypeptide(L)'
;MKEDFVSRFDGLLGAIQEVQVDLKAVTVRITEAEDRISTNEDDVAALLAQNTAMKTTVEELVLKVDDLENRSRCSNLRLVGMLERKEGTDMCAFLECGYLTCLVHHIFQDHY
;
A
#
# COMPACT_ATOMS: atom_id res chain seq x y z
N MET A 1 -10.58 -70.82 -27.79
CA MET A 1 -9.33 -70.78 -26.99
C MET A 1 -8.24 -69.89 -27.61
N LYS A 2 -7.72 -70.17 -28.83
CA LYS A 2 -6.77 -69.24 -29.49
C LYS A 2 -7.41 -67.90 -29.88
N GLU A 3 -8.63 -67.94 -30.43
CA GLU A 3 -9.40 -66.73 -30.79
C GLU A 3 -9.72 -65.84 -29.59
N ASP A 4 -10.18 -66.41 -28.47
CA ASP A 4 -10.48 -65.65 -27.24
C ASP A 4 -9.23 -65.00 -26.63
N PHE A 5 -8.07 -65.63 -26.80
CA PHE A 5 -6.81 -65.05 -26.35
C PHE A 5 -6.40 -63.86 -27.22
N VAL A 6 -6.54 -64.00 -28.55
CA VAL A 6 -6.24 -62.92 -29.51
C VAL A 6 -7.16 -61.73 -29.26
N SER A 7 -8.46 -61.94 -29.08
CA SER A 7 -9.42 -60.84 -28.86
C SER A 7 -9.17 -60.07 -27.55
N ARG A 8 -8.78 -60.77 -26.47
CA ARG A 8 -8.36 -60.13 -25.22
C ARG A 8 -7.07 -59.34 -25.36
N PHE A 9 -6.12 -59.86 -26.14
CA PHE A 9 -4.86 -59.19 -26.40
C PHE A 9 -5.06 -57.91 -27.22
N ASP A 10 -5.93 -57.96 -28.24
CA ASP A 10 -6.33 -56.78 -29.03
C ASP A 10 -7.04 -55.75 -28.16
N GLY A 11 -7.91 -56.20 -27.24
CA GLY A 11 -8.55 -55.32 -26.25
C GLY A 11 -7.57 -54.63 -25.31
N LEU A 12 -6.54 -55.35 -24.85
CA LEU A 12 -5.44 -54.78 -24.05
C LEU A 12 -4.64 -53.75 -24.84
N LEU A 13 -4.30 -54.05 -26.09
CA LEU A 13 -3.59 -53.12 -26.97
C LEU A 13 -4.41 -51.84 -27.20
N GLY A 14 -5.72 -51.96 -27.43
CA GLY A 14 -6.63 -50.83 -27.56
C GLY A 14 -6.66 -49.96 -26.31
N ALA A 15 -6.81 -50.56 -25.13
CA ALA A 15 -6.81 -49.84 -23.86
C ALA A 15 -5.46 -49.13 -23.60
N ILE A 16 -4.33 -49.76 -23.95
CA ILE A 16 -3.00 -49.14 -23.83
C ILE A 16 -2.88 -47.93 -24.77
N GLN A 17 -3.39 -48.03 -25.99
CA GLN A 17 -3.39 -46.90 -26.94
C GLN A 17 -4.25 -45.74 -26.44
N GLU A 18 -5.41 -46.02 -25.87
CA GLU A 18 -6.29 -45.00 -25.29
C GLU A 18 -5.61 -44.27 -24.13
N VAL A 19 -5.00 -45.01 -23.20
CA VAL A 19 -4.21 -44.42 -22.10
C VAL A 19 -3.03 -43.59 -22.63
N GLN A 20 -2.36 -44.01 -23.72
CA GLN A 20 -1.29 -43.22 -24.32
C GLN A 20 -1.81 -41.89 -24.91
N VAL A 21 -3.02 -41.87 -25.49
CA VAL A 21 -3.64 -40.65 -25.99
C VAL A 21 -3.96 -39.71 -24.83
N ASP A 22 -4.60 -40.22 -23.78
CA ASP A 22 -4.94 -39.44 -22.60
C ASP A 22 -3.71 -38.86 -21.91
N LEU A 23 -2.64 -39.65 -21.76
CA LEU A 23 -1.38 -39.18 -21.18
C LEU A 23 -0.79 -38.03 -21.99
N LYS A 24 -0.80 -38.10 -23.32
CA LYS A 24 -0.32 -37.00 -24.17
C LYS A 24 -1.17 -35.74 -23.99
N ALA A 25 -2.50 -35.88 -23.92
CA ALA A 25 -3.39 -34.75 -23.69
C ALA A 25 -3.15 -34.10 -22.32
N VAL A 26 -2.91 -34.91 -21.29
CA VAL A 26 -2.57 -34.42 -19.94
C VAL A 26 -1.22 -33.71 -19.94
N THR A 27 -0.20 -34.26 -20.60
CA THR A 27 1.12 -33.61 -20.71
C THR A 27 1.01 -32.22 -21.33
N VAL A 28 0.27 -32.08 -22.45
CA VAL A 28 0.08 -30.77 -23.10
C VAL A 28 -0.58 -29.77 -22.14
N ARG A 29 -1.66 -30.18 -21.47
CA ARG A 29 -2.37 -29.30 -20.53
C ARG A 29 -1.52 -28.90 -19.33
N ILE A 30 -0.64 -29.79 -18.86
CA ILE A 30 0.30 -29.50 -17.77
C ILE A 30 1.32 -28.47 -18.23
N THR A 31 1.95 -28.66 -19.39
CA THR A 31 2.92 -27.69 -19.91
C THR A 31 2.30 -26.31 -20.11
N GLU A 32 1.10 -26.23 -20.68
CA GLU A 32 0.38 -24.96 -20.82
C GLU A 32 0.05 -24.30 -19.46
N ALA A 33 -0.28 -25.11 -18.45
CA ALA A 33 -0.53 -24.61 -17.11
C ALA A 33 0.77 -24.11 -16.45
N GLU A 34 1.87 -24.84 -16.61
CA GLU A 34 3.20 -24.47 -16.10
C GLU A 34 3.68 -23.15 -16.73
N ASP A 35 3.56 -22.98 -18.05
CA ASP A 35 3.94 -21.75 -18.74
C ASP A 35 3.13 -20.54 -18.26
N ARG A 36 1.81 -20.73 -18.06
CA ARG A 36 0.94 -19.69 -17.51
C ARG A 36 1.27 -19.35 -16.07
N ILE A 37 1.62 -20.34 -15.25
CA ILE A 37 2.03 -20.14 -13.86
C ILE A 37 3.34 -19.35 -13.83
N SER A 38 4.35 -19.76 -14.60
CA SER A 38 5.63 -19.04 -14.69
C SER A 38 5.44 -17.59 -15.07
N THR A 39 4.63 -17.30 -16.09
CA THR A 39 4.34 -15.93 -16.52
C THR A 39 3.68 -15.11 -15.42
N ASN A 40 2.68 -15.69 -14.75
CA ASN A 40 1.99 -15.02 -13.64
C ASN A 40 2.91 -14.78 -12.44
N GLU A 41 3.81 -15.71 -12.13
CA GLU A 41 4.79 -15.56 -11.05
C GLU A 41 5.76 -14.40 -11.34
N ASP A 42 6.24 -14.28 -12.58
CA ASP A 42 7.08 -13.17 -13.03
C ASP A 42 6.33 -11.83 -12.93
N ASP A 43 5.09 -11.77 -13.39
CA ASP A 43 4.24 -10.56 -13.31
C ASP A 43 3.99 -10.14 -11.86
N VAL A 44 3.69 -11.10 -10.98
CA VAL A 44 3.48 -10.83 -9.55
C VAL A 44 4.77 -10.30 -8.90
N ALA A 45 5.92 -10.88 -9.24
CA ALA A 45 7.21 -10.40 -8.74
C ALA A 45 7.49 -8.97 -9.19
N ALA A 46 7.23 -8.64 -10.46
CA ALA A 46 7.38 -7.29 -11.00
C ALA A 46 6.44 -6.29 -10.31
N LEU A 47 5.17 -6.65 -10.12
CA LEU A 47 4.18 -5.82 -9.43
C LEU A 47 4.55 -5.57 -7.97
N LEU A 48 5.05 -6.58 -7.26
CA LEU A 48 5.52 -6.43 -5.88
C LEU A 48 6.71 -5.48 -5.79
N ALA A 49 7.67 -5.58 -6.71
CA ALA A 49 8.81 -4.68 -6.77
C ALA A 49 8.37 -3.23 -7.03
N GLN A 50 7.47 -3.02 -8.00
CA GLN A 50 6.93 -1.69 -8.29
C GLN A 50 6.13 -1.12 -7.11
N ASN A 51 5.29 -1.93 -6.47
CA ASN A 51 4.51 -1.51 -5.32
C ASN A 51 5.40 -1.08 -4.15
N THR A 52 6.47 -1.83 -3.89
CA THR A 52 7.44 -1.51 -2.85
C THR A 52 8.15 -0.20 -3.14
N ALA A 53 8.65 -0.01 -4.36
CA ALA A 53 9.27 1.25 -4.77
C ALA A 53 8.30 2.44 -4.62
N MET A 54 7.05 2.27 -5.06
CA MET A 54 6.02 3.30 -4.95
C MET A 54 5.72 3.65 -3.49
N LYS A 55 5.61 2.66 -2.61
CA LYS A 55 5.40 2.89 -1.17
C LYS A 55 6.52 3.71 -0.56
N THR A 56 7.77 3.35 -0.84
CA THR A 56 8.93 4.11 -0.36
C THR A 56 8.91 5.55 -0.87
N THR A 57 8.64 5.76 -2.16
CA THR A 57 8.52 7.11 -2.72
C THR A 57 7.40 7.92 -2.06
N VAL A 58 6.25 7.31 -1.80
CA VAL A 58 5.14 7.97 -1.11
C VAL A 58 5.52 8.35 0.32
N GLU A 59 6.17 7.46 1.07
CA GLU A 59 6.64 7.74 2.43
C GLU A 59 7.64 8.91 2.45
N GLU A 60 8.61 8.93 1.53
CA GLU A 60 9.56 10.02 1.38
C GLU A 60 8.87 11.35 1.02
N LEU A 61 7.89 11.33 0.13
CA LEU A 61 7.11 12.51 -0.25
C LEU A 61 6.30 13.04 0.93
N VAL A 62 5.66 12.17 1.71
CA VAL A 62 4.89 12.57 2.90
C VAL A 62 5.80 13.26 3.91
N LEU A 63 6.96 12.68 4.22
CA LEU A 63 7.94 13.28 5.13
C LEU A 63 8.43 14.64 4.62
N LYS A 64 8.66 14.76 3.31
CA LYS A 64 9.09 16.02 2.70
C LYS A 64 8.01 17.09 2.76
N VAL A 65 6.74 16.72 2.56
CA VAL A 65 5.62 17.66 2.69
C VAL A 65 5.51 18.15 4.13
N ASP A 66 5.60 17.24 5.11
CA ASP A 66 5.58 17.61 6.53
C ASP A 66 6.72 18.57 6.91
N ASP A 67 7.96 18.29 6.46
CA ASP A 67 9.09 19.22 6.66
C ASP A 67 8.83 20.60 6.06
N LEU A 68 8.32 20.65 4.82
CA LEU A 68 8.03 21.91 4.14
C LEU A 68 6.92 22.69 4.85
N GLU A 69 5.86 22.03 5.30
CA GLU A 69 4.79 22.66 6.06
C GLU A 69 5.29 23.19 7.41
N ASN A 70 6.07 22.39 8.14
CA ASN A 70 6.64 22.77 9.42
C ASN A 70 7.59 23.96 9.28
N ARG A 71 8.44 23.97 8.25
CA ARG A 71 9.33 25.10 7.96
C ARG A 71 8.58 26.35 7.54
N SER A 72 7.54 26.20 6.71
CA SER A 72 6.70 27.32 6.29
C SER A 72 5.94 27.94 7.46
N ARG A 73 5.58 27.15 8.47
CA ARG A 73 4.83 27.59 9.65
C ARG A 73 5.72 27.88 10.86
N CYS A 74 7.02 27.66 10.77
CA CYS A 74 7.96 27.81 11.88
C CYS A 74 7.94 29.21 12.50
N SER A 75 7.69 30.24 11.69
CA SER A 75 7.59 31.63 12.15
C SER A 75 6.15 32.10 12.42
N ASN A 76 5.16 31.20 12.27
CA ASN A 76 3.77 31.55 12.52
C ASN A 76 3.43 31.32 13.98
N LEU A 77 2.97 32.38 14.66
CA LEU A 77 2.46 32.29 16.02
C LEU A 77 0.94 32.05 15.98
N ARG A 78 0.43 31.11 16.79
CA ARG A 78 -1.00 30.89 16.95
C ARG A 78 -1.42 31.21 18.38
N LEU A 79 -2.23 32.25 18.53
CA LEU A 79 -2.79 32.68 19.81
C LEU A 79 -4.11 31.95 20.08
N VAL A 80 -4.21 31.22 21.18
CA VAL A 80 -5.43 30.46 21.57
C VAL A 80 -5.85 30.90 22.96
N GLY A 81 -7.16 31.07 23.19
CA GLY A 81 -7.71 31.49 24.49
C GLY A 81 -7.70 33.00 24.74
N MET A 82 -7.38 33.82 23.73
CA MET A 82 -7.55 35.27 23.86
C MET A 82 -9.00 35.69 23.65
N LEU A 83 -9.48 36.60 24.50
CA LEU A 83 -10.78 37.25 24.31
C LEU A 83 -10.73 38.14 23.06
N GLU A 84 -11.78 38.08 22.24
CA GLU A 84 -11.90 38.88 21.04
C GLU A 84 -11.77 40.39 21.37
N ARG A 85 -11.10 41.15 20.48
CA ARG A 85 -10.89 42.61 20.56
C ARG A 85 -9.97 43.11 21.68
N LYS A 86 -9.31 42.23 22.45
CA LYS A 86 -8.27 42.64 23.42
C LYS A 86 -7.04 43.28 22.78
N GLU A 87 -6.78 42.96 21.52
CA GLU A 87 -5.68 43.50 20.73
C GLU A 87 -5.82 44.98 20.38
N GLY A 88 -7.03 45.54 20.47
CA GLY A 88 -7.30 46.92 20.07
C GLY A 88 -7.03 47.14 18.58
N THR A 89 -6.58 48.34 18.20
CA THR A 89 -6.29 48.72 16.81
C THR A 89 -4.86 48.42 16.36
N ASP A 90 -3.94 48.12 17.28
CA ASP A 90 -2.52 47.90 16.98
C ASP A 90 -2.04 46.56 17.54
N MET A 91 -1.97 45.58 16.66
CA MET A 91 -1.54 44.22 16.98
C MET A 91 -0.04 44.14 17.33
N CYS A 92 0.81 45.01 16.76
CA CYS A 92 2.24 45.02 17.07
C CYS A 92 2.50 45.53 18.48
N ALA A 93 1.88 46.66 18.85
CA ALA A 93 1.96 47.19 20.21
C ALA A 93 1.37 46.21 21.24
N PHE A 94 0.30 45.51 20.89
CA PHE A 94 -0.28 44.46 21.73
C PHE A 94 0.67 43.27 21.95
N LEU A 95 1.35 42.78 20.90
CA LEU A 95 2.30 41.68 21.01
C LEU A 95 3.56 42.07 21.80
N GLU A 96 4.04 43.31 21.66
CA GLU A 96 5.23 43.82 22.35
C GLU A 96 4.99 44.09 23.85
N CYS A 97 3.81 44.63 24.20
CA CYS A 97 3.54 45.12 25.55
C CYS A 97 2.45 44.32 26.29
N GLY A 98 1.35 43.98 25.59
CA GLY A 98 0.16 43.38 26.18
C GLY A 98 0.21 41.87 26.35
N TYR A 99 1.08 41.18 25.61
CA TYR A 99 1.11 39.71 25.59
C TYR A 99 1.53 39.12 26.94
N LEU A 100 2.56 39.66 27.62
CA LEU A 100 2.93 39.24 28.98
C LEU A 100 1.82 39.54 29.99
N THR A 101 1.16 40.69 29.89
CA THR A 101 0.11 41.11 30.82
C THR A 101 -1.16 40.25 30.68
N CYS A 102 -1.52 39.86 29.46
CA CYS A 102 -2.67 39.00 29.19
C CYS A 102 -2.42 37.55 29.61
N LEU A 103 -1.19 37.02 29.41
CA LEU A 103 -0.82 35.67 29.83
C LEU A 103 -0.88 35.52 31.36
N VAL A 104 -0.36 36.52 32.10
CA VAL A 104 -0.39 36.55 33.56
C VAL A 104 -1.83 36.66 34.06
N HIS A 105 -2.69 37.50 33.46
CA HIS A 105 -4.06 37.65 33.93
C HIS A 105 -4.93 36.39 33.68
N HIS A 106 -4.67 35.62 32.63
CA HIS A 106 -5.44 34.39 32.34
C HIS A 106 -4.94 33.19 33.18
N ILE A 107 -3.62 33.00 33.29
CA ILE A 107 -3.04 31.91 34.12
C ILE A 107 -3.35 32.08 35.61
N PHE A 108 -3.46 33.32 36.11
CA PHE A 108 -3.77 33.60 37.51
C PHE A 108 -5.26 33.82 37.82
N GLN A 109 -6.16 33.86 36.81
CA GLN A 109 -7.62 33.92 37.05
C GLN A 109 -8.30 32.55 37.04
N ASP A 110 -7.68 31.49 36.51
CA ASP A 110 -8.22 30.12 36.54
C ASP A 110 -7.85 29.34 37.83
N HIS A 111 -7.22 30.01 38.80
CA HIS A 111 -6.98 29.49 40.14
C HIS A 111 -7.53 30.45 41.21
N TYR A 112 -8.85 30.66 41.23
CA TYR A 112 -9.64 30.90 42.45
C TYR A 112 -11.13 30.71 42.18
#